data_AF-A0AB34Z3J0-F1
#
_entry.id   AF-A0AB34Z3J0-F1
#
_cell.length_a   1.000
_cell.length_b   1.000
_cell.length_c   1.000
_cell.angle_alpha   90.00
_cell.angle_beta   90.00
_cell.angle_gamma   90.00
#
_symmetry.space_group_name_H-M   'P 1'
#
loop_
_entity.id
_entity.type
_entity.pdbx_description
1 polymer ?
#
loop_
_entity_poly.entity_id
_entity_poly.type
_entity_poly.pdbx_seq_one_letter_code
_entity_poly.pdbx_strand_id
1 'polypeptide(L)' 'MSKISKDIDKAIASLNESRKKYFNLLDEIKNDKYYFPVIMNICSYDDVKKFPYDELLEVNRIADLKLEKELYELILSK' A
#
# COMPACT_ATOMS: atom_id res chain seq x y z
N MET A 1 21.99 30.13 9.87
CA MET A 1 21.45 28.87 9.30
C MET A 1 21.22 29.06 7.81
N SER A 2 21.89 28.26 6.98
CA SER A 2 21.93 28.41 5.51
C SER A 2 20.56 28.16 4.87
N LYS A 3 20.23 28.90 3.80
CA LYS A 3 19.02 28.73 2.98
C LYS A 3 18.84 27.27 2.53
N ILE A 4 19.96 26.58 2.29
CA ILE A 4 20.02 25.15 1.93
C ILE A 4 19.46 24.24 3.04
N SER A 5 19.66 24.54 4.32
CA SER A 5 19.11 23.69 5.39
C SER A 5 17.59 23.80 5.45
N LYS A 6 17.03 25.00 5.23
CA LYS A 6 15.57 25.22 5.19
C LYS A 6 14.89 24.51 4.02
N ASP A 7 15.55 24.44 2.87
CA ASP A 7 15.01 23.74 1.70
C ASP A 7 15.06 22.22 1.89
N ILE A 8 16.11 21.70 2.55
CA ILE A 8 16.20 20.28 2.96
C ILE A 8 15.11 19.94 3.98
N ASP A 9 14.89 20.77 4.99
CA ASP A 9 13.84 20.55 6.00
C ASP A 9 12.44 20.51 5.38
N LYS A 10 12.16 21.38 4.40
CA LYS A 10 10.91 21.37 3.63
C LYS A 10 10.76 20.10 2.79
N ALA A 11 11.83 19.65 2.13
CA ALA A 11 11.81 18.41 1.35
C ALA A 11 11.53 17.20 2.25
N ILE A 12 12.16 17.13 3.43
CA ILE A 12 11.92 16.08 4.42
C ILE A 12 10.46 16.11 4.91
N ALA A 13 9.91 17.29 5.21
CA ALA A 13 8.52 17.43 5.63
C ALA A 13 7.53 16.96 4.54
N SER A 14 7.76 17.34 3.28
CA SER A 14 6.94 16.91 2.14
C SER A 14 6.99 15.40 1.90
N LEU A 15 8.17 14.79 2.06
CA LEU A 15 8.37 13.34 1.99
C LEU A 15 7.59 12.62 3.09
N ASN A 16 7.68 13.11 4.33
CA ASN A 16 6.94 12.54 5.46
C ASN A 16 5.43 12.66 5.30
N GLU A 17 4.93 13.79 4.76
CA GLU A 17 3.51 13.98 4.48
C GLU A 17 3.02 13.03 3.38
N SER A 18 3.80 12.87 2.31
CA SER A 18 3.50 11.93 1.22
C SER A 18 3.48 10.49 1.72
N ARG A 19 4.45 10.11 2.55
CA ARG A 19 4.50 8.81 3.22
C ARG A 19 3.25 8.58 4.07
N LYS A 20 2.81 9.56 4.85
CA LYS A 20 1.60 9.46 5.67
C LYS A 20 0.34 9.28 4.82
N LYS A 21 0.20 10.04 3.72
CA LYS A 21 -0.92 9.89 2.77
C LYS A 21 -0.96 8.49 2.14
N TYR A 22 0.20 7.94 1.80
CA TYR A 22 0.30 6.59 1.26
C TYR A 22 -0.19 5.52 2.25
N PHE A 23 0.24 5.58 3.51
CA PHE A 23 -0.22 4.61 4.52
C PHE A 23 -1.70 4.74 4.83
N ASN A 24 -2.23 5.96 4.94
CA ASN A 24 -3.67 6.17 5.11
C ASN A 24 -4.49 5.57 3.95
N LEU A 25 -4.01 5.75 2.72
CA LEU A 25 -4.65 5.18 1.54
C LEU A 25 -4.63 3.65 1.56
N LEU A 26 -3.52 3.05 1.99
CA LEU A 26 -3.45 1.59 2.16
C LEU A 26 -4.44 1.09 3.20
N ASP A 27 -4.59 1.80 4.33
CA ASP A 27 -5.57 1.44 5.36
C ASP A 27 -7.03 1.57 4.85
N GLU A 28 -7.33 2.61 4.08
CA GLU A 28 -8.65 2.78 3.44
C GLU A 28 -8.94 1.65 2.45
N ILE A 29 -7.96 1.30 1.61
CA ILE A 29 -8.11 0.24 0.61
C ILE A 29 -8.24 -1.13 1.28
N LYS A 30 -7.46 -1.41 2.33
CA LYS A 30 -7.51 -2.68 3.07
C LYS A 30 -8.88 -2.99 3.64
N ASN A 31 -9.66 -1.96 3.99
CA ASN A 31 -11.02 -2.13 4.45
C ASN A 31 -11.99 -2.53 3.33
N ASP A 32 -11.61 -2.38 2.06
CA ASP A 32 -12.38 -2.85 0.91
C ASP A 32 -11.82 -4.17 0.36
N LYS A 33 -12.49 -5.25 0.75
CA LYS A 33 -12.18 -6.63 0.36
C LYS A 33 -12.23 -6.90 -1.15
N TYR A 34 -12.81 -6.02 -1.96
CA TYR A 34 -12.85 -6.18 -3.42
C TYR A 34 -11.74 -5.39 -4.10
N TYR A 35 -11.44 -4.17 -3.62
CA TYR A 35 -10.42 -3.34 -4.25
C TYR A 35 -9.00 -3.70 -3.83
N PHE A 36 -8.78 -4.15 -2.59
CA PHE A 36 -7.43 -4.44 -2.12
C PHE A 36 -6.70 -5.50 -2.96
N PRO A 37 -7.29 -6.66 -3.29
CA PRO A 37 -6.63 -7.65 -4.13
C PRO A 37 -6.40 -7.19 -5.57
N VAL A 38 -7.29 -6.32 -6.09
CA VAL A 38 -7.17 -5.75 -7.43
C VAL A 38 -6.01 -4.76 -7.49
N ILE A 39 -5.90 -3.89 -6.49
CA ILE A 39 -4.81 -2.89 -6.38
C ILE A 39 -3.47 -3.58 -6.17
N MET A 40 -3.44 -4.66 -5.38
CA MET A 40 -2.26 -5.51 -5.23
C MET A 40 -1.98 -6.40 -6.44
N ASN A 41 -2.74 -6.26 -7.54
CA ASN A 41 -2.58 -7.02 -8.78
C ASN A 41 -2.56 -8.55 -8.55
N ILE A 42 -3.46 -9.04 -7.67
CA ILE A 42 -3.67 -10.46 -7.39
C ILE A 42 -4.72 -11.04 -8.35
N CYS A 43 -5.81 -10.31 -8.58
CA CYS A 43 -6.89 -10.70 -9.49
C CYS A 43 -7.50 -9.47 -10.16
N SER A 44 -8.29 -9.66 -11.23
CA SER A 44 -9.03 -8.55 -11.83
C SER A 44 -10.30 -8.23 -11.03
N TYR A 45 -10.86 -7.05 -11.28
CA TYR A 45 -12.15 -6.65 -10.69
C TYR A 45 -13.31 -7.53 -11.15
N ASP A 46 -13.24 -8.08 -12.37
CA ASP A 46 -14.26 -8.99 -12.89
C ASP A 46 -14.17 -10.39 -12.26
N ASP A 47 -13.00 -10.77 -11.75
CA ASP A 47 -12.79 -12.04 -11.03
C ASP A 47 -13.24 -11.89 -9.57
N VAL A 48 -12.79 -10.83 -8.89
CA VAL A 48 -13.06 -10.63 -7.45
C VAL A 48 -14.56 -10.56 -7.15
N LYS A 49 -15.37 -10.05 -8.09
CA LYS A 49 -16.83 -10.00 -7.94
C LYS A 49 -17.52 -11.36 -7.98
N LYS A 50 -16.89 -12.35 -8.60
CA LYS A 50 -17.45 -13.67 -8.80
C LYS A 50 -17.05 -14.64 -7.69
N PHE A 51 -16.03 -14.28 -6.90
CA PHE A 51 -15.56 -15.12 -5.81
C PHE A 51 -16.59 -15.24 -4.69
N PRO A 52 -16.86 -16.47 -4.20
CA PRO A 52 -17.59 -16.66 -2.96
C PRO A 52 -16.80 -16.07 -1.78
N TYR A 53 -17.49 -15.89 -0.65
CA TYR A 53 -16.93 -15.23 0.52
C TYR A 53 -15.62 -15.88 1.03
N ASP A 54 -15.53 -17.20 1.01
CA ASP A 54 -14.35 -17.92 1.49
C ASP A 54 -13.13 -17.66 0.59
N GLU A 55 -13.33 -17.67 -0.73
CA GLU A 55 -12.28 -17.31 -1.71
C GLU A 55 -11.88 -15.84 -1.59
N LEU A 56 -12.83 -14.93 -1.32
CA LEU A 56 -12.53 -13.52 -1.05
C LEU A 56 -11.59 -13.37 0.15
N LEU A 57 -11.80 -14.14 1.22
CA LEU A 57 -10.92 -14.12 2.39
C LEU A 57 -9.50 -14.59 2.05
N GLU A 58 -9.38 -15.67 1.27
CA GLU A 58 -8.08 -16.19 0.83
C GLU A 58 -7.34 -15.18 -0.05
N VAL A 59 -8.03 -14.59 -1.02
CA VAL A 59 -7.46 -13.62 -1.95
C VAL A 59 -7.02 -12.34 -1.24
N ASN A 60 -7.77 -11.88 -0.23
CA ASN A 60 -7.35 -10.77 0.62
C ASN A 60 -6.11 -11.12 1.46
N ARG A 61 -6.04 -12.34 2.01
CA ARG A 61 -4.87 -12.80 2.75
C ARG A 61 -3.61 -12.87 1.86
N ILE A 62 -3.75 -13.28 0.60
CA ILE A 62 -2.65 -13.26 -0.37
C ILE A 62 -2.20 -11.82 -0.65
N ALA A 63 -3.14 -10.89 -0.81
CA ALA A 63 -2.84 -9.47 -1.01
C ALA A 63 -2.07 -8.87 0.18
N ASP A 64 -2.44 -9.23 1.41
CA ASP A 64 -1.72 -8.83 2.63
C ASP A 64 -0.28 -9.36 2.66
N LEU A 65 -0.09 -10.65 2.37
CA LEU A 65 1.23 -11.27 2.32
C LEU A 65 2.13 -10.65 1.24
N LYS A 66 1.54 -10.28 0.09
CA LYS A 66 2.28 -9.59 -0.98
C LYS A 66 2.74 -8.21 -0.54
N LEU A 67 1.87 -7.44 0.12
CA LEU A 67 2.23 -6.14 0.67
C LEU A 67 3.38 -6.26 1.68
N GLU A 68 3.29 -7.23 2.60
CA GLU A 68 4.33 -7.47 3.60
C GLU A 68 5.67 -7.83 2.94
N LYS A 69 5.65 -8.70 1.92
CA LYS A 69 6.82 -9.05 1.12
C LYS A 69 7.44 -7.82 0.44
N GLU A 70 6.64 -7.01 -0.24
CA GLU A 70 7.11 -5.80 -0.95
C GLU A 70 7.74 -4.79 0.02
N LEU A 71 7.18 -4.64 1.23
CA LEU A 71 7.75 -3.81 2.28
C LEU A 71 9.11 -4.34 2.76
N TYR A 72 9.23 -5.65 3.01
CA TYR A 72 10.52 -6.24 3.38
C TYR A 72 11.56 -6.10 2.26
N GLU A 73 11.19 -6.35 1.00
CA GLU A 73 12.09 -6.18 -0.14
C GLU A 73 12.57 -4.73 -0.25
N LEU A 74 11.69 -3.74 -0.05
CA LEU A 74 12.07 -2.33 -0.06
C LEU A 74 13.04 -1.99 1.08
N ILE A 75 12.83 -2.55 2.28
CA ILE A 75 13.73 -2.36 3.43
C ILE A 75 15.08 -3.03 3.22
N LEU A 76 15.10 -4.27 2.69
CA LEU A 76 16.30 -5.08 2.49
C LEU A 76 17.06 -4.74 1.20
N SER A 77 16.44 -4.03 0.25
CA SER A 77 17.09 -3.55 -0.98
C SER A 77 18.08 -2.39 -0.76
N LYS A 78 18.20 -1.92 0.49
CA LYS A 78 19.19 -0.94 0.94
C LYS A 78 20.37 -1.61 1.63
#